data_AF-A0A8T3CWC8-F1
#
_entry.id   AF-A0A8T3CWC8-F1
#
_cell.length_a   1.000
_cell.length_b   1.000
_cell.length_c   1.000
_cell.angle_alpha   90.00
_cell.angle_beta   90.00
_cell.angle_gamma   90.00
#
_symmetry.space_group_name_H-M   'P 1'
#
loop_
_entity.id
_entity.type
_entity.pdbx_description
1 polymer ?
#
loop_
_entity_poly.entity_id
_entity_poly.type
_entity_poly.pdbx_seq_one_letter_code
_entity_poly.pdbx_strand_id
1 'polypeptide(L)'
;MKYLMRTLSLLLTIELSFSDPQVISLPPHSTLILPCLPPTAPKVTKATFSWTFTPLSPPGASVIPLYPSSNFSHISSKDGGDLSFLTVGEKGEGIYTCISEGRTGERLVKLRKSYEVKIYDASDFELLVVKLGEVGGEVQLRCFLSTPHSGTAPQAIWYRETEAGKKTLYPSDDDARLSWASSTQEKGDWSVIMSNVTVEDSGVYGCEQVGGSMEEGVPRYQKVELTVIYPPTKPPSKCIGHDTPWPHCAIGSSQRSGRAIMEESMAEFSFKLYSDLIKSQPSQNLLISPISISVILTHLLLGARGDTQSDLENVLCFPSNFSCLHHEMKSLTEEMRGSVEIASNIYYNPELNLNQFFINQSQHFYGAMPVKLTNDSKQNVKLINDWVAEQTNQKITDLMTSLPPDILLVLLNTVYFNGKWKMMFEKRSKQAMFTTLSGDMIQVPVLYSNKYSLIQKYNPDVRAQVAVFPLSGKARLFILLPRTSSQEDLTNLERRLDDMKVRKMVQDMDKGYGDITEVTLPKIHLDIKTDLMDLLGKLGLPDLFAPSIPNLCGLSSEDRTPPIVLSDGQHRAFISLSDKGVEAGAASAFSFSRSYSSFSALRPFVLILWSDQINCPLFIGRVAEP
;
A
#
# COMPACT_ATOMS: atom_id res chain seq x y z
N MET A 1 15.37 66.86 -3.12
CA MET A 1 16.15 65.73 -3.66
C MET A 1 15.66 64.45 -3.00
N LYS A 2 15.13 63.51 -3.79
CA LYS A 2 14.57 62.22 -3.33
C LYS A 2 15.68 61.37 -2.72
N TYR A 3 15.51 60.91 -1.48
CA TYR A 3 16.37 59.91 -0.87
C TYR A 3 16.07 58.54 -1.50
N LEU A 4 17.09 57.96 -2.13
CA LEU A 4 17.06 56.63 -2.73
C LEU A 4 17.21 55.60 -1.60
N MET A 5 16.10 55.03 -1.12
CA MET A 5 16.13 53.81 -0.30
C MET A 5 16.64 52.66 -1.18
N ARG A 6 17.87 52.20 -0.94
CA ARG A 6 18.33 50.89 -1.43
C ARG A 6 17.85 49.84 -0.42
N THR A 7 16.73 49.19 -0.71
CA THR A 7 16.35 47.93 -0.08
C THR A 7 17.33 46.83 -0.49
N LEU A 8 18.08 46.31 0.47
CA LEU A 8 18.89 45.11 0.31
C LEU A 8 17.97 43.90 0.55
N SER A 9 17.36 43.35 -0.51
CA SER A 9 16.60 42.11 -0.43
C SER A 9 17.56 40.92 -0.40
N LEU A 10 17.81 40.35 0.78
CA LEU A 10 18.45 39.03 0.88
C LEU A 10 17.45 37.97 0.39
N LEU A 11 17.68 37.44 -0.82
CA LEU A 11 17.03 36.23 -1.31
C LEU A 11 17.58 35.03 -0.54
N LEU A 12 16.79 34.47 0.38
CA LEU A 12 17.13 33.22 1.07
C LEU A 12 16.95 32.05 0.08
N THR A 13 18.04 31.39 -0.30
CA THR A 13 18.01 30.16 -1.10
C THR A 13 17.96 28.94 -0.17
N ILE A 14 16.97 28.06 -0.34
CA ILE A 14 16.85 26.81 0.43
C ILE A 14 17.44 25.68 -0.40
N GLU A 15 18.53 25.06 0.07
CA GLU A 15 19.10 23.84 -0.52
C GLU A 15 18.60 22.60 0.24
N LEU A 16 17.99 21.65 -0.48
CA LEU A 16 17.55 20.36 0.08
C LEU A 16 18.25 19.23 -0.69
N SER A 17 19.02 18.41 0.04
CA SER A 17 19.68 17.21 -0.48
C SER A 17 18.92 15.97 -0.03
N PHE A 18 18.46 15.15 -0.98
CA PHE A 18 17.72 13.93 -0.68
C PHE A 18 18.69 12.75 -0.47
N SER A 19 19.16 12.54 0.77
CA SER A 19 19.89 11.34 1.26
C SER A 19 21.16 10.91 0.49
N ASP A 20 21.82 9.84 0.96
CA ASP A 20 22.98 9.20 0.31
C ASP A 20 22.66 8.74 -1.12
N PRO A 21 23.67 8.60 -2.01
CA PRO A 21 23.44 8.23 -3.42
C PRO A 21 22.71 6.90 -3.52
N GLN A 22 21.62 6.88 -4.29
CA GLN A 22 20.92 5.63 -4.57
C GLN A 22 21.79 4.78 -5.51
N VAL A 23 22.22 3.60 -5.05
CA VAL A 23 23.04 2.67 -5.85
C VAL A 23 22.16 1.88 -6.80
N ILE A 24 22.48 1.89 -8.10
CA ILE A 24 21.79 1.16 -9.15
C ILE A 24 22.82 0.29 -9.88
N SER A 25 22.61 -1.02 -9.85
CA SER A 25 23.45 -1.99 -10.53
C SER A 25 22.73 -2.54 -11.77
N LEU A 26 23.37 -2.48 -12.93
CA LEU A 26 22.79 -2.95 -14.20
C LEU A 26 23.85 -3.62 -15.09
N PRO A 27 23.47 -4.56 -15.98
CA PRO A 27 24.40 -5.10 -16.98
C PRO A 27 24.73 -4.04 -18.04
N PRO A 28 25.87 -4.18 -18.76
CA PRO A 28 26.26 -3.23 -19.80
C PRO A 28 25.19 -3.13 -20.89
N HIS A 29 25.05 -1.94 -21.48
CA HIS A 29 24.08 -1.58 -22.53
C HIS A 29 22.60 -1.53 -22.09
N SER A 30 22.31 -1.63 -20.79
CA SER A 30 20.95 -1.44 -20.27
C SER A 30 20.42 -0.02 -20.50
N THR A 31 19.10 0.09 -20.66
CA THR A 31 18.39 1.38 -20.70
C THR A 31 18.14 1.84 -19.26
N LEU A 32 18.50 3.09 -18.94
CA LEU A 32 18.41 3.62 -17.58
C LEU A 32 17.71 4.98 -17.60
N ILE A 33 16.72 5.17 -16.73
CA ILE A 33 16.07 6.47 -16.53
C ILE A 33 16.29 6.90 -15.09
N LEU A 34 16.95 8.04 -14.90
CA LEU A 34 17.21 8.63 -13.60
C LEU A 34 16.28 9.84 -13.39
N PRO A 35 15.25 9.73 -12.55
CA PRO A 35 14.33 10.83 -12.33
C PRO A 35 14.98 11.92 -11.49
N CYS A 36 14.86 13.19 -11.90
CA CYS A 36 15.48 14.29 -11.16
C CYS A 36 14.70 14.65 -9.88
N LEU A 37 13.37 14.71 -9.98
CA LEU A 37 12.48 15.02 -8.87
C LEU A 37 11.68 13.77 -8.47
N PRO A 38 11.62 13.42 -7.17
CA PRO A 38 10.69 12.38 -6.73
C PRO A 38 9.23 12.83 -6.97
N PRO A 39 8.27 11.90 -7.14
CA PRO A 39 6.84 12.24 -7.30
C PRO A 39 6.27 13.09 -6.14
N THR A 40 6.97 13.07 -5.00
CA THR A 40 6.64 13.79 -3.77
C THR A 40 7.32 15.15 -3.63
N ALA A 41 8.06 15.63 -4.63
CA ALA A 41 8.76 16.92 -4.57
C ALA A 41 7.78 18.11 -4.53
N PRO A 42 8.12 19.22 -3.85
CA PRO A 42 7.29 20.43 -3.87
C PRO A 42 7.08 20.93 -5.31
N LYS A 43 5.89 21.46 -5.63
CA LYS A 43 5.62 22.06 -6.94
C LYS A 43 6.50 23.31 -7.15
N VAL A 44 7.61 23.14 -7.87
CA VAL A 44 8.51 24.24 -8.24
C VAL A 44 8.04 24.85 -9.56
N THR A 45 7.75 26.15 -9.57
CA THR A 45 7.34 26.87 -10.79
C THR A 45 8.57 27.39 -11.54
N LYS A 46 8.59 27.20 -12.87
CA LYS A 46 9.72 27.54 -13.77
C LYS A 46 11.05 26.91 -13.34
N ALA A 47 11.03 25.61 -13.00
CA ALA A 47 12.24 24.88 -12.62
C ALA A 47 13.20 24.72 -13.81
N THR A 48 14.48 25.04 -13.59
CA THR A 48 15.59 24.71 -14.49
C THR A 48 16.35 23.51 -13.96
N PHE A 49 16.67 22.57 -14.83
CA PHE A 49 17.34 21.32 -14.48
C PHE A 49 18.75 21.29 -15.06
N SER A 50 19.72 20.86 -14.26
CA SER A 50 21.08 20.58 -14.72
C SER A 50 21.58 19.26 -14.16
N TRP A 51 22.36 18.54 -14.95
CA TRP A 51 22.94 17.25 -14.58
C TRP A 51 24.46 17.33 -14.61
N THR A 52 25.10 16.64 -13.67
CA THR A 52 26.55 16.45 -13.63
C THR A 52 26.90 14.99 -13.45
N PHE A 53 27.98 14.55 -14.09
CA PHE A 53 28.52 13.21 -13.99
C PHE A 53 29.94 13.24 -13.41
N THR A 54 30.21 12.34 -12.47
CA THR A 54 31.53 12.14 -11.88
C THR A 54 31.92 10.67 -12.04
N PRO A 55 32.95 10.34 -12.85
CA PRO A 55 33.41 8.96 -13.01
C PRO A 55 33.92 8.38 -11.68
N LEU A 56 33.67 7.10 -11.43
CA LEU A 56 34.21 6.42 -10.24
C LEU A 56 35.69 6.03 -10.38
N SER A 57 36.20 5.91 -11.63
CA SER A 57 37.60 5.64 -11.94
C SER A 57 38.13 6.54 -13.07
N PRO A 58 39.34 7.13 -12.95
CA PRO A 58 40.23 7.11 -11.79
C PRO A 58 39.72 8.03 -10.65
N PRO A 59 40.02 7.71 -9.38
CA PRO A 59 39.57 8.51 -8.23
C PRO A 59 40.12 9.95 -8.30
N GLY A 60 39.23 10.94 -8.26
CA GLY A 60 39.56 12.37 -8.40
C GLY A 60 39.23 12.98 -9.77
N ALA A 61 38.53 12.25 -10.64
CA ALA A 61 38.06 12.75 -11.93
C ALA A 61 37.18 14.01 -11.79
N SER A 62 37.33 14.93 -12.76
CA SER A 62 36.63 16.22 -12.78
C SER A 62 35.12 16.04 -12.96
N VAL A 63 34.30 16.89 -12.30
CA VAL A 63 32.84 16.91 -12.49
C VAL A 63 32.52 17.38 -13.91
N ILE A 64 31.82 16.55 -14.68
CA ILE A 64 31.45 16.82 -16.07
C ILE A 64 29.99 17.30 -16.13
N PRO A 65 29.71 18.54 -16.56
CA PRO A 65 28.33 18.98 -16.79
C PRO A 65 27.75 18.28 -18.03
N LEU A 66 26.55 17.71 -17.89
CA LEU A 66 25.82 17.06 -18.97
C LEU A 66 24.86 18.07 -19.59
N TYR A 67 25.29 18.71 -20.69
CA TYR A 67 24.42 19.59 -21.48
C TYR A 67 23.68 18.80 -22.57
N PRO A 68 22.49 19.26 -23.03
CA PRO A 68 21.72 18.64 -24.12
C PRO A 68 22.46 18.50 -25.48
N SER A 69 23.74 18.85 -25.58
CA SER A 69 24.48 18.86 -26.85
C SER A 69 25.99 18.57 -26.74
N SER A 70 26.46 17.78 -25.76
CA SER A 70 27.89 17.41 -25.66
C SER A 70 28.11 15.91 -25.53
N ASN A 71 28.86 15.31 -26.49
CA ASN A 71 29.51 13.98 -26.59
C ASN A 71 28.82 12.70 -26.05
N PHE A 72 27.64 12.79 -25.44
CA PHE A 72 26.77 11.69 -25.05
C PHE A 72 25.55 11.72 -25.95
N SER A 73 25.66 11.15 -27.14
CA SER A 73 24.66 11.16 -28.22
C SER A 73 23.34 10.41 -27.92
N HIS A 74 23.05 10.07 -26.67
CA HIS A 74 21.93 9.22 -26.27
C HIS A 74 21.11 9.75 -25.08
N ILE A 75 21.28 11.03 -24.73
CA ILE A 75 20.56 11.68 -23.64
C ILE A 75 19.38 12.45 -24.22
N SER A 76 18.15 12.09 -23.83
CA SER A 76 16.95 12.90 -24.07
C SER A 76 16.43 13.44 -22.75
N SER A 77 16.27 14.76 -22.66
CA SER A 77 15.52 15.39 -21.58
C SER A 77 14.05 15.43 -22.02
N LYS A 78 13.19 14.61 -21.42
CA LYS A 78 11.74 14.76 -21.56
C LYS A 78 11.22 15.75 -20.51
N ASP A 79 10.07 16.36 -20.79
CA ASP A 79 9.40 17.34 -19.91
C ASP A 79 9.38 16.85 -18.45
N GLY A 80 10.17 17.49 -17.58
CA GLY A 80 10.34 17.10 -16.18
C GLY A 80 11.79 17.04 -15.69
N GLY A 81 12.79 17.01 -16.59
CA GLY A 81 14.21 17.09 -16.23
C GLY A 81 14.91 15.76 -15.94
N ASP A 82 14.27 14.64 -16.28
CA ASP A 82 14.81 13.29 -16.08
C ASP A 82 15.91 12.95 -17.09
N LEU A 83 16.91 12.19 -16.63
CA LEU A 83 18.04 11.76 -17.46
C LEU A 83 17.81 10.34 -17.98
N SER A 84 17.56 10.20 -19.28
CA SER A 84 17.38 8.90 -19.93
C SER A 84 18.63 8.49 -20.71
N PHE A 85 19.11 7.27 -20.49
CA PHE A 85 20.12 6.60 -21.29
C PHE A 85 19.44 5.54 -22.16
N LEU A 86 19.58 5.65 -23.48
CA LEU A 86 19.17 4.56 -24.37
C LEU A 86 19.98 3.29 -24.08
N THR A 87 21.30 3.44 -23.90
CA THR A 87 22.25 2.38 -23.52
C THR A 87 23.34 2.96 -22.60
N VAL A 88 23.60 2.31 -21.46
CA VAL A 88 24.70 2.67 -20.54
C VAL A 88 25.87 1.71 -20.77
N GLY A 89 26.95 2.17 -21.41
CA GLY A 89 28.19 1.39 -21.58
C GLY A 89 29.12 1.51 -20.37
N GLU A 90 30.20 0.72 -20.31
CA GLU A 90 31.18 0.67 -19.20
C GLU A 90 31.71 2.05 -18.74
N LYS A 91 31.81 3.02 -19.66
CA LYS A 91 32.24 4.40 -19.37
C LYS A 91 31.18 5.27 -18.67
N GLY A 92 29.97 4.74 -18.52
CA GLY A 92 28.85 5.36 -17.79
C GLY A 92 28.82 4.96 -16.31
N GLU A 93 29.76 4.17 -15.82
CA GLU A 93 29.90 3.89 -14.39
C GLU A 93 30.37 5.16 -13.64
N GLY A 94 29.57 5.61 -12.68
CA GLY A 94 29.86 6.85 -11.98
C GLY A 94 28.68 7.40 -11.18
N ILE A 95 28.88 8.59 -10.63
CA ILE A 95 27.87 9.31 -9.85
C ILE A 95 27.20 10.35 -10.73
N TYR A 96 25.89 10.24 -10.90
CA TYR A 96 25.06 11.20 -11.62
C TYR A 96 24.30 12.05 -10.61
N THR A 97 24.43 13.37 -10.71
CA THR A 97 23.74 14.31 -9.80
C THR A 97 22.87 15.26 -10.59
N CYS A 98 21.59 15.31 -10.26
CA CYS A 98 20.66 16.32 -10.75
C CYS A 98 20.57 17.48 -9.77
N ILE A 99 20.50 18.69 -10.32
CA ILE A 99 20.21 19.93 -9.62
C ILE A 99 18.99 20.56 -10.29
N SER A 100 17.92 20.73 -9.52
CA SER A 100 16.73 21.48 -9.92
C SER A 100 16.70 22.80 -9.16
N GLU A 101 16.68 23.91 -9.89
CA GLU A 101 16.60 25.27 -9.33
C GLU A 101 15.30 25.93 -9.78
N GLY A 102 14.55 26.52 -8.85
CA GLY A 102 13.36 27.27 -9.21
C GLY A 102 12.75 27.99 -8.02
N ARG A 103 11.45 28.31 -8.11
CA ARG A 103 10.75 29.06 -7.06
C ARG A 103 9.54 28.30 -6.51
N THR A 104 9.38 28.40 -5.20
CA THR A 104 8.19 27.99 -4.46
C THR A 104 7.72 29.21 -3.65
N GLY A 105 6.70 29.91 -4.13
CA GLY A 105 6.33 31.24 -3.62
C GLY A 105 7.41 32.29 -3.96
N GLU A 106 7.84 33.08 -2.97
CA GLU A 106 8.90 34.10 -3.15
C GLU A 106 10.33 33.55 -2.93
N ARG A 107 10.47 32.29 -2.50
CA ARG A 107 11.77 31.70 -2.14
C ARG A 107 12.41 30.94 -3.31
N LEU A 108 13.72 31.11 -3.47
CA LEU A 108 14.52 30.28 -4.37
C LEU A 108 14.78 28.94 -3.70
N VAL A 109 14.48 27.85 -4.39
CA VAL A 109 14.67 26.48 -3.91
C VAL A 109 15.59 25.76 -4.87
N LYS A 110 16.58 25.07 -4.31
CA LYS A 110 17.54 24.24 -5.03
C LYS A 110 17.51 22.83 -4.47
N LEU A 111 17.12 21.88 -5.32
CA LEU A 111 16.98 20.48 -4.97
C LEU A 111 18.12 19.68 -5.60
N ARG A 112 18.77 18.82 -4.82
CA ARG A 112 19.86 17.95 -5.28
C ARG A 112 19.50 16.48 -5.08
N LYS A 113 19.70 15.66 -6.11
CA LYS A 113 19.56 14.21 -6.05
C LYS A 113 20.72 13.52 -6.76
N SER A 114 21.30 12.48 -6.15
CA SER A 114 22.45 11.75 -6.68
C SER A 114 22.17 10.25 -6.81
N TYR A 115 22.71 9.64 -7.87
CA TYR A 115 22.64 8.22 -8.19
C TYR A 115 24.06 7.68 -8.38
N GLU A 116 24.37 6.53 -7.80
CA GLU A 116 25.61 5.79 -8.06
C GLU A 116 25.28 4.64 -9.00
N VAL A 117 25.79 4.68 -10.22
CA VAL A 117 25.53 3.68 -11.26
C VAL A 117 26.71 2.73 -11.33
N LYS A 118 26.47 1.43 -11.14
CA LYS A 118 27.46 0.34 -11.25
C LYS A 118 27.09 -0.61 -12.38
N ILE A 119 28.09 -1.01 -13.17
CA ILE A 119 27.90 -1.93 -14.28
C ILE A 119 28.54 -3.25 -13.92
N TYR A 120 27.77 -4.33 -13.91
CA TYR A 120 28.30 -5.67 -13.59
C TYR A 120 28.42 -6.52 -14.85
N ASP A 121 29.45 -7.36 -14.87
CA ASP A 121 29.70 -8.33 -15.93
C ASP A 121 28.72 -9.51 -15.74
N ALA A 122 27.70 -9.57 -16.60
CA ALA A 122 26.64 -10.56 -16.52
C ALA A 122 26.93 -11.70 -17.50
N SER A 123 27.57 -12.75 -17.03
CA SER A 123 27.57 -14.04 -17.72
C SER A 123 26.20 -14.72 -17.56
N ASP A 124 25.40 -14.64 -18.63
CA ASP A 124 24.71 -15.76 -19.30
C ASP A 124 23.19 -15.71 -19.56
N PHE A 125 22.35 -14.83 -18.98
CA PHE A 125 20.92 -14.79 -19.38
C PHE A 125 20.25 -13.41 -19.20
N GLU A 126 19.52 -12.95 -20.23
CA GLU A 126 18.55 -11.85 -20.13
C GLU A 126 17.13 -12.44 -20.21
N LEU A 127 16.31 -12.24 -19.17
CA LEU A 127 14.92 -12.70 -19.12
C LEU A 127 14.00 -11.58 -19.63
N LEU A 128 13.22 -11.83 -20.70
CA LEU A 128 12.30 -10.87 -21.29
C LEU A 128 10.84 -11.37 -21.21
N VAL A 129 10.03 -10.73 -20.34
CA VAL A 129 8.61 -11.05 -20.17
C VAL A 129 7.74 -10.03 -20.90
N VAL A 130 6.93 -10.48 -21.86
CA VAL A 130 6.06 -9.63 -22.68
C VAL A 130 4.59 -9.95 -22.39
N LYS A 131 3.83 -8.94 -21.97
CA LYS A 131 2.36 -9.00 -21.75
C LYS A 131 1.64 -8.34 -22.93
N LEU A 132 0.92 -9.10 -23.75
CA LEU A 132 0.31 -8.59 -24.99
C LEU A 132 -1.15 -8.17 -24.83
N GLY A 133 -1.39 -6.86 -24.66
CA GLY A 133 -2.72 -6.25 -24.44
C GLY A 133 -3.80 -6.63 -25.45
N GLU A 134 -3.47 -6.73 -26.74
CA GLU A 134 -4.34 -7.20 -27.83
C GLU A 134 -3.43 -7.80 -28.93
N VAL A 135 -3.96 -8.71 -29.75
CA VAL A 135 -3.21 -9.47 -30.78
C VAL A 135 -2.46 -8.53 -31.74
N GLY A 136 -1.17 -8.82 -32.01
CA GLY A 136 -0.40 -8.14 -33.07
C GLY A 136 0.78 -7.24 -32.61
N GLY A 137 1.20 -7.29 -31.35
CA GLY A 137 2.32 -6.49 -30.85
C GLY A 137 3.68 -6.84 -31.45
N GLU A 138 4.63 -5.91 -31.35
CA GLU A 138 6.03 -6.08 -31.75
C GLU A 138 6.94 -6.29 -30.52
N VAL A 139 7.92 -7.19 -30.63
CA VAL A 139 8.97 -7.36 -29.62
C VAL A 139 10.34 -7.18 -30.25
N GLN A 140 11.20 -6.40 -29.60
CA GLN A 140 12.60 -6.24 -30.00
C GLN A 140 13.48 -7.20 -29.20
N LEU A 141 14.09 -8.16 -29.89
CA LEU A 141 15.10 -9.04 -29.33
C LEU A 141 16.46 -8.37 -29.49
N ARG A 142 17.10 -8.05 -28.36
CA ARG A 142 18.35 -7.28 -28.35
C ARG A 142 19.56 -8.20 -28.53
N CYS A 143 20.50 -7.78 -29.37
CA CYS A 143 21.78 -8.46 -29.53
C CYS A 143 22.89 -7.44 -29.77
N PHE A 144 23.84 -7.36 -28.85
CA PHE A 144 25.00 -6.48 -28.98
C PHE A 144 26.28 -7.32 -29.09
N LEU A 145 26.85 -7.38 -30.30
CA LEU A 145 28.08 -8.11 -30.57
C LEU A 145 29.16 -7.12 -31.01
N SER A 146 30.29 -7.10 -30.29
CA SER A 146 31.40 -6.20 -30.58
C SER A 146 32.04 -6.51 -31.94
N THR A 147 32.40 -5.49 -32.71
CA THR A 147 33.08 -5.65 -34.00
C THR A 147 34.54 -6.09 -33.83
N PRO A 148 35.01 -7.14 -34.54
CA PRO A 148 36.42 -7.51 -34.55
C PRO A 148 37.31 -6.37 -35.07
N HIS A 149 38.56 -6.30 -34.59
CA HIS A 149 39.53 -5.29 -34.99
C HIS A 149 39.97 -5.36 -36.47
N SER A 150 39.52 -6.36 -37.24
CA SER A 150 39.98 -6.61 -38.61
C SER A 150 39.20 -5.87 -39.71
N GLY A 151 38.26 -4.97 -39.38
CA GLY A 151 37.57 -4.13 -40.37
C GLY A 151 36.57 -4.86 -41.29
N THR A 152 36.33 -6.16 -41.08
CA THR A 152 35.20 -6.90 -41.66
C THR A 152 34.03 -6.89 -40.68
N ALA A 153 32.86 -6.40 -41.11
CA ALA A 153 31.66 -6.42 -40.29
C ALA A 153 31.30 -7.88 -39.93
N PRO A 154 31.12 -8.22 -38.64
CA PRO A 154 30.70 -9.56 -38.25
C PRO A 154 29.31 -9.84 -38.82
N GLN A 155 29.02 -11.03 -39.33
CA GLN A 155 27.64 -11.39 -39.67
C GLN A 155 27.02 -12.09 -38.46
N ALA A 156 25.98 -11.51 -37.86
CA ALA A 156 25.24 -12.15 -36.76
C ALA A 156 24.08 -12.99 -37.30
N ILE A 157 23.87 -14.16 -36.70
CA ILE A 157 22.73 -15.02 -36.99
C ILE A 157 21.88 -15.17 -35.72
N TRP A 158 20.57 -15.02 -35.90
CA TRP A 158 19.58 -15.35 -34.87
C TRP A 158 19.06 -16.76 -35.04
N TYR A 159 18.91 -17.48 -33.94
CA TYR A 159 18.33 -18.83 -33.89
C TYR A 159 17.31 -18.97 -32.75
N ARG A 160 16.37 -19.90 -32.93
CA ARG A 160 15.49 -20.41 -31.88
C ARG A 160 16.00 -21.78 -31.42
N GLU A 161 16.04 -22.01 -30.12
CA GLU A 161 16.25 -23.37 -29.61
C GLU A 161 14.95 -24.20 -29.76
N THR A 162 15.08 -25.39 -30.34
CA THR A 162 13.99 -26.35 -30.52
C THR A 162 14.43 -27.73 -30.02
N GLU A 163 13.48 -28.65 -29.82
CA GLU A 163 13.80 -30.03 -29.41
C GLU A 163 14.73 -30.77 -30.41
N ALA A 164 14.75 -30.34 -31.68
CA ALA A 164 15.61 -30.88 -32.73
C ALA A 164 16.96 -30.14 -32.88
N GLY A 165 17.25 -29.15 -32.02
CA GLY A 165 18.47 -28.33 -32.05
C GLY A 165 18.21 -26.85 -32.36
N LYS A 166 19.26 -26.12 -32.78
CA LYS A 166 19.16 -24.69 -33.16
C LYS A 166 18.51 -24.56 -34.53
N LYS A 167 17.39 -23.83 -34.64
CA LYS A 167 16.77 -23.43 -35.91
C LYS A 167 17.12 -21.97 -36.21
N THR A 168 17.85 -21.72 -37.29
CA THR A 168 18.14 -20.36 -37.76
C THR A 168 16.85 -19.63 -38.11
N LEU A 169 16.72 -18.40 -37.62
CA LEU A 169 15.57 -17.53 -37.84
C LEU A 169 15.90 -16.38 -38.80
N TYR A 170 17.09 -15.81 -38.71
CA TYR A 170 17.46 -14.63 -39.49
C TYR A 170 18.98 -14.53 -39.68
N PRO A 171 19.50 -14.15 -40.87
CA PRO A 171 18.81 -13.80 -42.11
C PRO A 171 18.38 -15.07 -42.88
N SER A 172 17.09 -15.37 -42.89
CA SER A 172 16.47 -16.45 -43.64
C SER A 172 15.18 -15.89 -44.24
N ASP A 173 14.92 -16.15 -45.54
CA ASP A 173 13.75 -15.61 -46.26
C ASP A 173 12.41 -16.25 -45.84
N ASP A 174 12.42 -17.19 -44.88
CA ASP A 174 11.26 -18.02 -44.55
C ASP A 174 10.30 -17.42 -43.51
N ASP A 175 10.70 -16.40 -42.71
CA ASP A 175 9.81 -15.76 -41.73
C ASP A 175 9.70 -14.25 -41.96
N ALA A 176 8.66 -13.84 -42.68
CA ALA A 176 8.37 -12.45 -43.05
C ALA A 176 8.07 -11.53 -41.84
N ARG A 177 8.00 -12.06 -40.62
CA ARG A 177 7.71 -11.30 -39.39
C ARG A 177 8.94 -10.68 -38.74
N LEU A 178 10.14 -11.08 -39.15
CA LEU A 178 11.42 -10.63 -38.57
C LEU A 178 12.09 -9.57 -39.44
N SER A 179 12.54 -8.48 -38.82
CA SER A 179 13.31 -7.41 -39.47
C SER A 179 14.41 -6.88 -38.57
N TRP A 180 15.49 -6.34 -39.13
CA TRP A 180 16.52 -5.66 -38.33
C TRP A 180 15.94 -4.41 -37.67
N ALA A 181 16.22 -4.21 -36.37
CA ALA A 181 15.73 -3.07 -35.60
C ALA A 181 16.37 -1.73 -36.02
N SER A 182 17.52 -1.76 -36.70
CA SER A 182 18.25 -0.59 -37.18
C SER A 182 18.67 -0.80 -38.64
N SER A 183 18.56 0.23 -39.48
CA SER A 183 19.00 0.22 -40.87
C SER A 183 20.53 0.28 -41.03
N THR A 184 21.27 0.58 -39.96
CA THR A 184 22.74 0.68 -39.98
C THR A 184 23.34 -0.29 -38.96
N GLN A 185 23.80 -1.45 -39.44
CA GLN A 185 24.58 -2.46 -38.72
C GLN A 185 25.99 -1.97 -38.32
N GLU A 186 26.25 -0.66 -38.45
CA GLU A 186 27.59 -0.04 -38.42
C GLU A 186 28.19 0.10 -37.01
N LYS A 187 27.49 -0.33 -35.94
CA LYS A 187 27.94 -0.14 -34.53
C LYS A 187 27.76 -1.34 -33.61
N GLY A 188 27.69 -2.56 -34.15
CA GLY A 188 27.64 -3.79 -33.32
C GLY A 188 26.28 -4.06 -32.66
N ASP A 189 25.22 -3.41 -33.12
CA ASP A 189 23.83 -3.70 -32.75
C ASP A 189 23.20 -4.60 -33.83
N TRP A 190 22.88 -5.82 -33.44
CA TRP A 190 22.28 -6.88 -34.27
C TRP A 190 20.90 -7.24 -33.74
N SER A 191 20.18 -6.28 -33.17
CA SER A 191 18.82 -6.49 -32.66
C SER A 191 17.82 -6.72 -33.80
N VAL A 192 16.85 -7.62 -33.57
CA VAL A 192 15.75 -7.89 -34.51
C VAL A 192 14.40 -7.51 -33.88
N ILE A 193 13.48 -7.03 -34.70
CA ILE A 193 12.07 -6.80 -34.34
C ILE A 193 11.27 -7.98 -34.91
N MET A 194 10.55 -8.66 -34.02
CA MET A 194 9.56 -9.67 -34.38
C MET A 194 8.18 -9.03 -34.27
N SER A 195 7.48 -8.97 -35.41
CA SER A 195 6.13 -8.43 -35.54
C SER A 195 5.08 -9.54 -35.42
N ASN A 196 3.87 -9.18 -35.01
CA ASN A 196 2.73 -10.11 -34.88
C ASN A 196 3.06 -11.34 -34.01
N VAL A 197 3.53 -11.07 -32.80
CA VAL A 197 3.95 -12.09 -31.81
C VAL A 197 2.73 -12.83 -31.25
N THR A 198 2.86 -14.15 -31.10
CA THR A 198 1.85 -15.07 -30.56
C THR A 198 2.41 -15.87 -29.37
N VAL A 199 1.55 -16.58 -28.64
CA VAL A 199 1.98 -17.43 -27.50
C VAL A 199 2.96 -18.52 -27.93
N GLU A 200 2.81 -19.02 -29.16
CA GLU A 200 3.68 -20.04 -29.75
C GLU A 200 5.10 -19.52 -30.04
N ASP A 201 5.31 -18.20 -29.98
CA ASP A 201 6.62 -17.58 -30.12
C ASP A 201 7.39 -17.56 -28.78
N SER A 202 6.82 -18.06 -27.67
CA SER A 202 7.57 -18.22 -26.40
C SER A 202 8.72 -19.24 -26.54
N GLY A 203 9.86 -18.95 -25.93
CA GLY A 203 11.03 -19.83 -25.95
C GLY A 203 12.37 -19.09 -25.86
N VAL A 204 13.45 -19.85 -26.02
CA VAL A 204 14.82 -19.32 -25.95
C VAL A 204 15.32 -18.97 -27.34
N TYR A 205 15.73 -17.71 -27.48
CA TYR A 205 16.31 -17.15 -28.69
C TYR A 205 17.79 -16.84 -28.44
N GLY A 206 18.62 -17.13 -29.42
CA GLY A 206 20.05 -16.86 -29.35
C GLY A 206 20.54 -16.07 -30.55
N CYS A 207 21.52 -15.20 -30.30
CA CYS A 207 22.24 -14.46 -31.33
C CYS A 207 23.71 -14.86 -31.26
N GLU A 208 24.30 -15.28 -32.38
CA GLU A 208 25.69 -15.71 -32.46
C GLU A 208 26.42 -15.09 -33.67
N GLN A 209 27.73 -14.89 -33.52
CA GLN A 209 28.58 -14.34 -34.56
C GLN A 209 29.05 -15.43 -35.54
N VAL A 210 28.99 -15.14 -36.84
CA VAL A 210 29.43 -16.02 -37.92
C VAL A 210 30.55 -15.36 -38.72
N GLY A 211 31.66 -16.08 -38.89
CA GLY A 211 32.83 -15.64 -39.64
C GLY A 211 33.78 -14.74 -38.85
N GLY A 212 34.82 -15.34 -38.28
CA GLY A 212 35.97 -14.67 -37.66
C GLY A 212 37.01 -15.72 -37.26
N SER A 213 38.30 -15.47 -37.52
CA SER A 213 39.37 -16.37 -37.11
C SER A 213 39.36 -16.53 -35.59
N MET A 214 39.31 -17.78 -35.10
CA MET A 214 39.40 -18.16 -33.68
C MET A 214 40.80 -17.86 -33.14
N GLU A 215 41.13 -16.59 -32.96
CA GLU A 215 42.18 -16.20 -32.01
C GLU A 215 41.48 -15.58 -30.81
N GLU A 216 41.62 -16.24 -29.65
CA GLU A 216 40.94 -15.97 -28.37
C GLU A 216 39.51 -16.53 -28.19
N GLY A 217 39.37 -17.85 -28.40
CA GLY A 217 38.92 -18.76 -27.34
C GLY A 217 37.47 -18.74 -26.79
N VAL A 218 36.58 -17.81 -27.12
CA VAL A 218 35.16 -17.91 -26.70
C VAL A 218 34.21 -17.38 -27.77
N PRO A 219 33.33 -18.20 -28.38
CA PRO A 219 32.25 -17.69 -29.22
C PRO A 219 31.31 -16.82 -28.37
N ARG A 220 31.16 -15.55 -28.73
CA ARG A 220 30.20 -14.65 -28.06
C ARG A 220 28.80 -14.96 -28.57
N TYR A 221 27.94 -15.43 -27.68
CA TYR A 221 26.52 -15.61 -27.94
C TYR A 221 25.73 -14.92 -26.82
N GLN A 222 24.60 -14.31 -27.17
CA GLN A 222 23.65 -13.77 -26.20
C GLN A 222 22.36 -14.59 -26.29
N LYS A 223 21.80 -14.97 -25.14
CA LYS A 223 20.51 -15.66 -25.06
C LYS A 223 19.45 -14.77 -24.42
N VAL A 224 18.26 -14.82 -25.00
CA VAL A 224 17.06 -14.14 -24.53
C VAL A 224 15.97 -15.19 -24.36
N GLU A 225 15.42 -15.30 -23.15
CA GLU A 225 14.21 -16.09 -22.92
C GLU A 225 12.99 -15.18 -23.09
N LEU A 226 12.19 -15.46 -24.12
CA LEU A 226 10.94 -14.74 -24.39
C LEU A 226 9.76 -15.51 -23.80
N THR A 227 9.06 -14.89 -22.85
CA THR A 227 7.78 -15.38 -22.35
C THR A 227 6.65 -14.47 -22.82
N VAL A 228 5.72 -14.99 -23.63
CA VAL A 228 4.55 -14.26 -24.12
C VAL A 228 3.31 -14.68 -23.34
N ILE A 229 2.68 -13.74 -22.63
CA ILE A 229 1.42 -13.97 -21.90
C ILE A 229 0.32 -13.03 -22.39
N TYR A 230 -0.90 -13.56 -22.54
CA TYR A 230 -2.09 -12.72 -22.70
C TYR A 230 -2.37 -11.97 -21.37
N PRO A 231 -2.88 -10.72 -21.38
CA PRO A 231 -3.70 -10.26 -20.28
C PRO A 231 -4.85 -11.27 -20.17
N PRO A 232 -5.28 -11.64 -18.95
CA PRO A 232 -6.47 -12.46 -18.83
C PRO A 232 -7.60 -11.76 -19.60
N THR A 233 -8.05 -12.36 -20.71
CA THR A 233 -9.29 -11.96 -21.35
C THR A 233 -10.37 -12.22 -20.30
N LYS A 234 -10.85 -11.14 -19.68
CA LYS A 234 -11.91 -11.18 -18.66
C LYS A 234 -13.03 -12.06 -19.22
N PRO A 235 -13.27 -13.26 -18.64
CA PRO A 235 -14.19 -14.21 -19.24
C PRO A 235 -15.58 -13.57 -19.35
N PRO A 236 -16.33 -13.83 -20.44
CA PRO A 236 -17.71 -13.40 -20.52
C PRO A 236 -18.47 -13.91 -19.30
N SER A 237 -19.32 -13.04 -18.75
CA SER A 237 -20.19 -13.22 -17.58
C SER A 237 -21.17 -14.37 -17.78
N LYS A 238 -20.68 -15.61 -17.67
CA LYS A 238 -21.52 -16.78 -17.45
C LYS A 238 -21.16 -17.35 -16.10
N CYS A 239 -22.14 -17.43 -15.21
CA CYS A 239 -21.96 -17.99 -13.86
C CYS A 239 -21.80 -19.52 -13.87
N ILE A 240 -21.89 -20.15 -15.04
CA ILE A 240 -21.70 -21.59 -15.25
C ILE A 240 -20.32 -22.03 -14.72
N GLY A 241 -20.32 -22.89 -13.69
CA GLY A 241 -19.11 -23.42 -13.05
C GLY A 241 -18.53 -22.53 -11.94
N HIS A 242 -19.13 -21.37 -11.69
CA HIS A 242 -18.74 -20.40 -10.66
C HIS A 242 -19.85 -20.21 -9.60
N ASP A 243 -20.91 -21.00 -9.66
CA ASP A 243 -22.11 -20.97 -8.84
C ASP A 243 -22.12 -21.99 -7.70
N THR A 244 -20.96 -22.56 -7.37
CA THR A 244 -20.82 -23.54 -6.29
C THR A 244 -20.67 -22.84 -4.93
N PRO A 245 -21.07 -23.50 -3.82
CA PRO A 245 -20.81 -23.00 -2.47
C PRO A 245 -19.30 -22.89 -2.21
N TRP A 246 -18.90 -22.00 -1.29
CA TRP A 246 -17.50 -21.93 -0.87
C TRP A 246 -17.06 -23.30 -0.31
N PRO A 247 -15.85 -23.78 -0.65
CA PRO A 247 -15.38 -25.11 -0.28
C PRO A 247 -15.31 -25.29 1.25
N HIS A 248 -15.54 -26.51 1.70
CA HIS A 248 -15.35 -26.84 3.11
C HIS A 248 -13.87 -26.73 3.52
N CYS A 249 -13.64 -26.25 4.74
CA CYS A 249 -12.32 -26.27 5.35
C CYS A 249 -11.87 -27.71 5.60
N ALA A 250 -10.81 -28.16 4.93
CA ALA A 250 -10.19 -29.45 5.18
C ALA A 250 -9.30 -29.37 6.43
N ILE A 251 -9.90 -29.57 7.60
CA ILE A 251 -9.19 -29.55 8.88
C ILE A 251 -8.22 -30.74 8.92
N GLY A 252 -6.91 -30.46 8.84
CA GLY A 252 -5.86 -31.46 9.10
C GLY A 252 -4.72 -31.61 8.07
N SER A 253 -4.68 -30.84 6.97
CA SER A 253 -3.68 -31.04 5.90
C SER A 253 -2.60 -29.95 5.73
N SER A 254 -2.67 -28.83 6.44
CA SER A 254 -1.65 -27.76 6.35
C SER A 254 -0.67 -27.78 7.54
N GLN A 255 0.63 -27.63 7.24
CA GLN A 255 1.70 -27.51 8.24
C GLN A 255 1.62 -26.23 9.08
N ARG A 256 0.92 -25.20 8.59
CA ARG A 256 0.55 -23.96 9.32
C ARG A 256 -0.90 -24.04 9.79
N SER A 257 -1.19 -23.64 11.03
CA SER A 257 -2.57 -23.51 11.49
C SER A 257 -3.27 -22.38 10.69
N GLY A 258 -4.50 -22.63 10.21
CA GLY A 258 -5.29 -21.61 9.50
C GLY A 258 -5.44 -20.33 10.31
N ARG A 259 -5.49 -20.46 11.64
CA ARG A 259 -5.46 -19.35 12.58
C ARG A 259 -4.23 -18.43 12.45
N ALA A 260 -3.03 -18.98 12.30
CA ALA A 260 -1.82 -18.16 12.17
C ALA A 260 -1.83 -17.34 10.87
N ILE A 261 -2.29 -17.94 9.77
CA ILE A 261 -2.49 -17.23 8.49
C ILE A 261 -3.46 -16.07 8.69
N MET A 262 -4.59 -16.33 9.36
CA MET A 262 -5.59 -15.32 9.64
C MET A 262 -5.03 -14.12 10.43
N GLU A 263 -4.31 -14.39 11.53
CA GLU A 263 -3.73 -13.33 12.37
C GLU A 263 -2.63 -12.53 11.65
N GLU A 264 -1.82 -13.17 10.81
CA GLU A 264 -0.81 -12.50 9.99
C GLU A 264 -1.46 -11.58 8.94
N SER A 265 -2.36 -12.13 8.13
CA SER A 265 -3.08 -11.40 7.08
C SER A 265 -3.86 -10.20 7.62
N MET A 266 -4.60 -10.38 8.73
CA MET A 266 -5.40 -9.30 9.31
C MET A 266 -4.54 -8.15 9.84
N ALA A 267 -3.39 -8.45 10.45
CA ALA A 267 -2.52 -7.40 10.95
C ALA A 267 -1.79 -6.67 9.81
N GLU A 268 -1.34 -7.38 8.79
CA GLU A 268 -0.77 -6.77 7.59
C GLU A 268 -1.80 -5.84 6.92
N PHE A 269 -3.02 -6.35 6.70
CA PHE A 269 -4.14 -5.55 6.18
C PHE A 269 -4.40 -4.32 7.05
N SER A 270 -4.34 -4.45 8.37
CA SER A 270 -4.60 -3.34 9.31
C SER A 270 -3.68 -2.14 9.09
N PHE A 271 -2.38 -2.38 8.94
CA PHE A 271 -1.41 -1.30 8.76
C PHE A 271 -1.36 -0.81 7.32
N LYS A 272 -1.59 -1.67 6.32
CA LYS A 272 -1.76 -1.26 4.92
C LYS A 272 -2.96 -0.31 4.78
N LEU A 273 -4.10 -0.69 5.34
CA LEU A 273 -5.33 0.10 5.38
C LEU A 273 -5.10 1.47 6.03
N TYR A 274 -4.49 1.50 7.22
CA TYR A 274 -4.20 2.74 7.92
C TYR A 274 -3.24 3.63 7.11
N SER A 275 -2.19 3.05 6.52
CA SER A 275 -1.21 3.76 5.68
C SER A 275 -1.84 4.42 4.44
N ASP A 276 -2.84 3.79 3.82
CA ASP A 276 -3.53 4.39 2.69
C ASP A 276 -4.52 5.47 3.11
N LEU A 277 -5.20 5.28 4.25
CA LEU A 277 -6.10 6.27 4.82
C LEU A 277 -5.40 7.59 5.18
N ILE A 278 -4.25 7.54 5.87
CA ILE A 278 -3.51 8.75 6.27
C ILE A 278 -3.00 9.57 5.08
N LYS A 279 -2.76 8.96 3.91
CA LYS A 279 -2.39 9.68 2.67
C LYS A 279 -3.54 10.54 2.16
N SER A 280 -4.78 10.07 2.34
CA SER A 280 -5.98 10.75 1.86
C SER A 280 -6.53 11.79 2.84
N GLN A 281 -6.26 11.63 4.14
CA GLN A 281 -6.74 12.52 5.19
C GLN A 281 -5.56 12.91 6.10
N PRO A 282 -4.74 13.90 5.74
CA PRO A 282 -3.48 14.16 6.43
C PRO A 282 -3.62 14.86 7.79
N SER A 283 -4.72 15.59 8.03
CA SER A 283 -4.79 16.53 9.16
C SER A 283 -6.05 16.42 10.03
N GLN A 284 -6.98 15.52 9.71
CA GLN A 284 -8.20 15.32 10.50
C GLN A 284 -8.06 14.15 11.47
N ASN A 285 -8.98 14.06 12.44
CA ASN A 285 -9.16 12.84 13.23
C ASN A 285 -9.40 11.66 12.30
N LEU A 286 -8.83 10.52 12.68
CA LEU A 286 -8.98 9.28 11.92
C LEU A 286 -9.30 8.15 12.89
N LEU A 287 -10.24 7.30 12.52
CA LEU A 287 -10.54 6.08 13.26
C LEU A 287 -11.03 5.05 12.26
N ILE A 288 -10.41 3.88 12.29
CA ILE A 288 -10.77 2.76 11.46
C ILE A 288 -10.73 1.49 12.30
N SER A 289 -11.65 0.56 12.04
CA SER A 289 -11.52 -0.81 12.54
C SER A 289 -11.18 -1.73 11.38
N PRO A 290 -9.90 -2.11 11.22
CA PRO A 290 -9.51 -3.00 10.15
C PRO A 290 -10.21 -4.35 10.24
N ILE A 291 -10.35 -4.89 11.46
CA ILE A 291 -11.02 -6.16 11.72
C ILE A 291 -12.46 -6.13 11.21
N SER A 292 -13.21 -5.07 11.52
CA SER A 292 -14.59 -4.91 11.07
C SER A 292 -14.68 -4.86 9.54
N ILE A 293 -13.75 -4.15 8.89
CA ILE A 293 -13.69 -4.08 7.42
C ILE A 293 -13.32 -5.43 6.82
N SER A 294 -12.37 -6.16 7.41
CA SER A 294 -12.04 -7.53 7.00
C SER A 294 -13.27 -8.44 7.09
N VAL A 295 -14.11 -8.31 8.12
CA VAL A 295 -15.35 -9.10 8.25
C VAL A 295 -16.28 -8.86 7.06
N ILE A 296 -16.61 -7.61 6.72
CA ILE A 296 -17.54 -7.34 5.62
C ILE A 296 -16.95 -7.69 4.24
N LEU A 297 -15.64 -7.50 4.03
CA LEU A 297 -15.00 -7.82 2.75
C LEU A 297 -14.82 -9.33 2.57
N THR A 298 -14.51 -10.07 3.63
CA THR A 298 -14.54 -11.54 3.57
C THR A 298 -15.96 -12.07 3.41
N HIS A 299 -16.98 -11.38 3.95
CA HIS A 299 -18.37 -11.74 3.69
C HIS A 299 -18.73 -11.57 2.20
N LEU A 300 -18.29 -10.49 1.56
CA LEU A 300 -18.41 -10.34 0.10
C LEU A 300 -17.63 -11.43 -0.66
N LEU A 301 -16.40 -11.75 -0.22
CA LEU A 301 -15.52 -12.75 -0.83
C LEU A 301 -16.19 -14.12 -0.94
N LEU A 302 -17.09 -14.48 -0.02
CA LEU A 302 -17.86 -15.72 -0.06
C LEU A 302 -18.57 -15.94 -1.41
N GLY A 303 -19.03 -14.85 -2.04
CA GLY A 303 -19.70 -14.88 -3.33
C GLY A 303 -18.85 -14.37 -4.51
N ALA A 304 -17.61 -13.95 -4.29
CA ALA A 304 -16.70 -13.54 -5.35
C ALA A 304 -15.99 -14.73 -6.01
N ARG A 305 -15.68 -14.63 -7.30
CA ARG A 305 -15.03 -15.69 -8.08
C ARG A 305 -13.97 -15.10 -9.02
N GLY A 306 -13.04 -15.94 -9.49
CA GLY A 306 -12.01 -15.55 -10.47
C GLY A 306 -11.18 -14.35 -9.99
N ASP A 307 -10.94 -13.39 -10.88
CA ASP A 307 -10.13 -12.20 -10.58
C ASP A 307 -10.69 -11.40 -9.39
N THR A 308 -12.02 -11.28 -9.26
CA THR A 308 -12.63 -10.58 -8.12
C THR A 308 -12.33 -11.25 -6.78
N GLN A 309 -12.27 -12.59 -6.76
CA GLN A 309 -11.83 -13.33 -5.58
C GLN A 309 -10.35 -13.06 -5.29
N SER A 310 -9.49 -13.16 -6.32
CA SER A 310 -8.05 -12.92 -6.18
C SER A 310 -7.73 -11.50 -5.72
N ASP A 311 -8.41 -10.49 -6.25
CA ASP A 311 -8.21 -9.10 -5.86
C ASP A 311 -8.61 -8.86 -4.40
N LEU A 312 -9.74 -9.42 -3.96
CA LEU A 312 -10.17 -9.36 -2.56
C LEU A 312 -9.19 -10.09 -1.63
N GLU A 313 -8.74 -11.30 -1.99
CA GLU A 313 -7.72 -12.04 -1.24
C GLU A 313 -6.42 -11.23 -1.11
N ASN A 314 -5.93 -10.66 -2.21
CA ASN A 314 -4.71 -9.86 -2.26
C ASN A 314 -4.81 -8.58 -1.42
N VAL A 315 -5.96 -7.89 -1.45
CA VAL A 315 -6.16 -6.67 -0.64
C VAL A 315 -6.22 -6.99 0.83
N LEU A 316 -6.87 -8.08 1.21
CA LEU A 316 -6.95 -8.57 2.58
C LEU A 316 -5.69 -9.30 3.05
N CYS A 317 -4.65 -9.37 2.21
CA CYS A 317 -3.37 -10.05 2.46
C CYS A 317 -3.53 -11.55 2.76
N PHE A 318 -4.58 -12.20 2.23
CA PHE A 318 -4.75 -13.66 2.34
C PHE A 318 -4.00 -14.41 1.24
N PRO A 319 -3.47 -15.61 1.54
CA PRO A 319 -2.94 -16.48 0.51
C PRO A 319 -4.06 -16.95 -0.41
N SER A 320 -3.74 -17.12 -1.70
CA SER A 320 -4.74 -17.54 -2.69
C SER A 320 -5.38 -18.87 -2.32
N ASN A 321 -6.70 -18.97 -2.54
CA ASN A 321 -7.48 -20.20 -2.30
C ASN A 321 -7.43 -20.72 -0.86
N PHE A 322 -7.37 -19.83 0.13
CA PHE A 322 -7.43 -20.22 1.54
C PHE A 322 -8.83 -20.73 1.94
N SER A 323 -9.09 -22.02 1.73
CA SER A 323 -10.43 -22.61 1.92
C SER A 323 -11.00 -22.45 3.33
N CYS A 324 -10.15 -22.41 4.35
CA CYS A 324 -10.55 -22.25 5.76
C CYS A 324 -10.84 -20.81 6.19
N LEU A 325 -10.70 -19.82 5.30
CA LEU A 325 -10.83 -18.40 5.60
C LEU A 325 -12.11 -18.06 6.38
N HIS A 326 -13.29 -18.44 5.89
CA HIS A 326 -14.56 -18.09 6.54
C HIS A 326 -14.75 -18.82 7.88
N HIS A 327 -14.23 -20.04 8.01
CA HIS A 327 -14.26 -20.80 9.27
C HIS A 327 -13.40 -20.12 10.34
N GLU A 328 -12.17 -19.71 9.98
CA GLU A 328 -11.29 -18.98 10.89
C GLU A 328 -11.87 -17.59 11.24
N MET A 329 -12.49 -16.90 10.27
CA MET A 329 -13.15 -15.62 10.52
C MET A 329 -14.28 -15.74 11.53
N LYS A 330 -15.08 -16.81 11.40
CA LYS A 330 -16.13 -17.13 12.37
C LYS A 330 -15.54 -17.34 13.77
N SER A 331 -14.54 -18.22 13.90
CA SER A 331 -13.89 -18.48 15.20
C SER A 331 -13.37 -17.19 15.83
N LEU A 332 -12.70 -16.37 15.04
CA LEU A 332 -12.10 -15.11 15.50
C LEU A 332 -13.15 -14.08 15.94
N THR A 333 -14.24 -13.94 15.18
CA THR A 333 -15.36 -13.05 15.55
C THR A 333 -16.12 -13.54 16.78
N GLU A 334 -16.30 -14.84 16.95
CA GLU A 334 -16.89 -15.43 18.15
C GLU A 334 -16.02 -15.20 19.41
N GLU A 335 -14.70 -15.31 19.29
CA GLU A 335 -13.74 -15.05 20.39
C GLU A 335 -13.71 -13.58 20.84
N MET A 336 -13.98 -12.65 19.92
CA MET A 336 -14.04 -11.22 20.18
C MET A 336 -15.38 -10.73 20.73
N ARG A 337 -16.43 -11.56 20.68
CA ARG A 337 -17.78 -11.17 21.11
C ARG A 337 -17.77 -10.71 22.57
N GLY A 338 -18.37 -9.55 22.82
CA GLY A 338 -18.40 -8.89 24.14
C GLY A 338 -17.16 -8.04 24.46
N SER A 339 -16.08 -8.16 23.68
CA SER A 339 -14.95 -7.22 23.71
C SER A 339 -15.16 -6.08 22.72
N VAL A 340 -15.60 -6.39 21.50
CA VAL A 340 -15.97 -5.42 20.46
C VAL A 340 -17.28 -5.86 19.81
N GLU A 341 -18.16 -4.90 19.53
CA GLU A 341 -19.42 -5.16 18.83
C GLU A 341 -19.25 -4.78 17.36
N ILE A 342 -19.20 -5.78 16.48
CA ILE A 342 -19.14 -5.62 15.04
C ILE A 342 -20.51 -5.97 14.46
N ALA A 343 -21.09 -5.04 13.73
CA ALA A 343 -22.37 -5.17 13.05
C ALA A 343 -22.17 -4.94 11.55
N SER A 344 -22.17 -6.06 10.81
CA SER A 344 -21.93 -6.11 9.37
C SER A 344 -23.10 -6.78 8.68
N ASN A 345 -23.60 -6.22 7.58
CA ASN A 345 -24.60 -6.90 6.77
C ASN A 345 -24.58 -6.44 5.30
N ILE A 346 -25.13 -7.30 4.45
CA ILE A 346 -25.30 -7.08 3.02
C ILE A 346 -26.78 -6.80 2.76
N TYR A 347 -27.06 -5.67 2.14
CA TYR A 347 -28.39 -5.34 1.65
C TYR A 347 -28.42 -5.47 0.13
N TYR A 348 -29.51 -6.01 -0.41
CA TYR A 348 -29.56 -6.35 -1.82
C TYR A 348 -30.92 -6.09 -2.45
N ASN A 349 -30.90 -5.79 -3.74
CA ASN A 349 -32.10 -5.67 -4.55
C ASN A 349 -32.77 -7.05 -4.72
N PRO A 350 -34.07 -7.20 -4.42
CA PRO A 350 -34.78 -8.48 -4.52
C PRO A 350 -34.67 -9.17 -5.89
N GLU A 351 -34.47 -8.41 -6.97
CA GLU A 351 -34.32 -8.96 -8.32
C GLU A 351 -33.01 -9.75 -8.52
N LEU A 352 -32.07 -9.68 -7.57
CA LEU A 352 -30.82 -10.45 -7.64
C LEU A 352 -30.99 -11.94 -7.41
N ASN A 353 -32.12 -12.38 -6.83
CA ASN A 353 -32.40 -13.80 -6.54
C ASN A 353 -31.19 -14.52 -5.92
N LEU A 354 -30.78 -14.10 -4.71
CA LEU A 354 -29.59 -14.67 -4.07
C LEU A 354 -29.68 -16.19 -3.91
N ASN A 355 -28.55 -16.85 -4.14
CA ASN A 355 -28.41 -18.29 -3.97
C ASN A 355 -28.63 -18.70 -2.52
N GLN A 356 -29.40 -19.77 -2.32
CA GLN A 356 -29.71 -20.26 -0.96
C GLN A 356 -28.44 -20.68 -0.20
N PHE A 357 -27.44 -21.23 -0.89
CA PHE A 357 -26.18 -21.59 -0.25
C PHE A 357 -25.42 -20.35 0.25
N PHE A 358 -25.46 -19.23 -0.48
CA PHE A 358 -24.82 -17.98 -0.07
C PHE A 358 -25.49 -17.42 1.18
N ILE A 359 -26.83 -17.43 1.24
CA ILE A 359 -27.60 -17.03 2.42
C ILE A 359 -27.25 -17.93 3.62
N ASN A 360 -27.23 -19.24 3.42
CA ASN A 360 -26.93 -20.21 4.49
C ASN A 360 -25.49 -20.06 5.01
N GLN A 361 -24.51 -19.90 4.12
CA GLN A 361 -23.11 -19.69 4.50
C GLN A 361 -22.88 -18.32 5.14
N SER A 362 -23.58 -17.28 4.68
CA SER A 362 -23.59 -15.95 5.32
C SER A 362 -24.04 -16.04 6.77
N GLN A 363 -25.16 -16.70 7.03
CA GLN A 363 -25.64 -16.91 8.40
C GLN A 363 -24.67 -17.80 9.20
N HIS A 364 -24.12 -18.84 8.59
CA HIS A 364 -23.28 -19.80 9.29
C HIS A 364 -21.91 -19.23 9.72
N PHE A 365 -21.24 -18.48 8.84
CA PHE A 365 -19.90 -17.95 9.08
C PHE A 365 -19.90 -16.54 9.69
N TYR A 366 -20.89 -15.71 9.34
CA TYR A 366 -20.92 -14.30 9.74
C TYR A 366 -22.04 -13.95 10.71
N GLY A 367 -22.97 -14.89 10.96
CA GLY A 367 -24.16 -14.62 11.77
C GLY A 367 -25.09 -13.57 11.15
N ALA A 368 -24.92 -13.27 9.86
CA ALA A 368 -25.64 -12.22 9.14
C ALA A 368 -26.46 -12.82 8.00
N MET A 369 -27.77 -12.55 8.01
CA MET A 369 -28.64 -12.83 6.87
C MET A 369 -28.68 -11.60 5.96
N PRO A 370 -28.34 -11.73 4.66
CA PRO A 370 -28.53 -10.65 3.70
C PRO A 370 -29.98 -10.16 3.70
N VAL A 371 -30.18 -8.85 3.64
CA VAL A 371 -31.49 -8.20 3.79
C VAL A 371 -31.99 -7.66 2.46
N LYS A 372 -33.25 -7.98 2.13
CA LYS A 372 -33.92 -7.48 0.93
C LYS A 372 -34.25 -6.00 1.08
N LEU A 373 -33.87 -5.21 0.09
CA LEU A 373 -34.31 -3.84 -0.08
C LEU A 373 -35.73 -3.79 -0.64
N THR A 374 -36.41 -2.68 -0.41
CA THR A 374 -37.71 -2.34 -0.99
C THR A 374 -37.54 -1.40 -2.18
N ASN A 375 -38.62 -1.13 -2.89
CA ASN A 375 -38.63 -0.15 -3.99
C ASN A 375 -38.67 1.31 -3.49
N ASP A 376 -38.78 1.55 -2.18
CA ASP A 376 -38.77 2.89 -1.58
C ASP A 376 -37.44 3.17 -0.88
N SER A 377 -36.66 4.10 -1.45
CA SER A 377 -35.36 4.52 -0.91
C SER A 377 -35.46 5.07 0.52
N LYS A 378 -36.53 5.81 0.88
CA LYS A 378 -36.70 6.35 2.23
C LYS A 378 -36.98 5.23 3.24
N GLN A 379 -37.78 4.25 2.85
CA GLN A 379 -38.04 3.07 3.67
C GLN A 379 -36.75 2.26 3.87
N ASN A 380 -35.92 2.12 2.84
CA ASN A 380 -34.64 1.42 2.92
C ASN A 380 -33.63 2.13 3.84
N VAL A 381 -33.52 3.45 3.76
CA VAL A 381 -32.66 4.23 4.67
C VAL A 381 -33.11 4.04 6.12
N LYS A 382 -34.41 4.08 6.38
CA LYS A 382 -34.96 3.83 7.72
C LYS A 382 -34.67 2.41 8.19
N LEU A 383 -34.93 1.40 7.35
CA LEU A 383 -34.65 -0.01 7.64
C LEU A 383 -33.20 -0.22 8.07
N ILE A 384 -32.26 0.37 7.33
CA ILE A 384 -30.83 0.29 7.60
C ILE A 384 -30.48 0.97 8.93
N ASN A 385 -30.93 2.20 9.14
CA ASN A 385 -30.60 2.96 10.34
C ASN A 385 -31.22 2.33 11.61
N ASP A 386 -32.45 1.82 11.52
CA ASP A 386 -33.11 1.12 12.63
C ASP A 386 -32.31 -0.15 13.01
N TRP A 387 -31.86 -0.93 12.02
CA TRP A 387 -31.03 -2.11 12.24
C TRP A 387 -29.69 -1.74 12.88
N VAL A 388 -28.98 -0.73 12.36
CA VAL A 388 -27.70 -0.27 12.94
C VAL A 388 -27.90 0.22 14.37
N ALA A 389 -28.97 0.96 14.65
CA ALA A 389 -29.28 1.45 15.99
C ALA A 389 -29.52 0.30 16.97
N GLU A 390 -30.22 -0.75 16.55
CA GLU A 390 -30.40 -1.96 17.35
C GLU A 390 -29.05 -2.66 17.62
N GLN A 391 -28.26 -2.91 16.58
CA GLN A 391 -26.97 -3.61 16.72
C GLN A 391 -25.93 -2.84 17.55
N THR A 392 -26.03 -1.52 17.59
CA THR A 392 -25.07 -0.66 18.30
C THR A 392 -25.57 -0.16 19.64
N ASN A 393 -26.65 -0.73 20.20
CA ASN A 393 -27.27 -0.28 21.45
C ASN A 393 -27.59 1.23 21.45
N GLN A 394 -28.15 1.72 20.34
CA GLN A 394 -28.54 3.11 20.11
C GLN A 394 -27.34 4.09 20.13
N LYS A 395 -26.12 3.62 19.90
CA LYS A 395 -24.93 4.48 19.79
C LYS A 395 -24.77 5.07 18.40
N ILE A 396 -25.20 4.35 17.37
CA ILE A 396 -25.17 4.80 15.99
C ILE A 396 -26.59 4.73 15.46
N THR A 397 -27.24 5.88 15.28
CA THR A 397 -28.65 5.97 14.84
C THR A 397 -28.81 6.39 13.38
N ASP A 398 -27.74 6.89 12.76
CA ASP A 398 -27.76 7.52 11.44
C ASP A 398 -26.54 7.11 10.60
N LEU A 399 -26.49 5.85 10.15
CA LEU A 399 -25.40 5.40 9.28
C LEU A 399 -25.46 6.08 7.91
N MET A 400 -26.65 6.24 7.35
CA MET A 400 -26.84 6.83 6.02
C MET A 400 -28.06 7.73 5.92
N THR A 401 -27.98 8.68 4.99
CA THR A 401 -29.00 9.70 4.74
C THR A 401 -29.78 9.48 3.45
N SER A 402 -29.17 8.78 2.49
CA SER A 402 -29.75 8.52 1.17
C SER A 402 -29.18 7.23 0.58
N LEU A 403 -29.96 6.58 -0.27
CA LEU A 403 -29.54 5.44 -1.11
C LEU A 403 -29.78 5.78 -2.59
N PRO A 404 -28.84 5.44 -3.49
CA PRO A 404 -29.06 5.49 -4.94
C PRO A 404 -30.32 4.71 -5.36
N PRO A 405 -31.05 5.17 -6.40
CA PRO A 405 -32.26 4.51 -6.88
C PRO A 405 -31.99 3.18 -7.61
N ASP A 406 -30.81 3.03 -8.22
CA ASP A 406 -30.33 1.88 -8.99
C ASP A 406 -29.48 0.90 -8.16
N ILE A 407 -29.79 0.81 -6.87
CA ILE A 407 -29.06 -0.02 -5.92
C ILE A 407 -29.22 -1.52 -6.26
N LEU A 408 -28.10 -2.23 -6.35
CA LEU A 408 -28.05 -3.69 -6.47
C LEU A 408 -27.56 -4.29 -5.17
N LEU A 409 -26.39 -3.86 -4.69
CA LEU A 409 -25.73 -4.44 -3.52
C LEU A 409 -25.16 -3.32 -2.65
N VAL A 410 -25.38 -3.42 -1.33
CA VAL A 410 -24.86 -2.46 -0.34
C VAL A 410 -24.15 -3.20 0.78
N LEU A 411 -22.95 -2.75 1.12
CA LEU A 411 -22.19 -3.25 2.25
C LEU A 411 -22.27 -2.28 3.42
N LEU A 412 -22.78 -2.74 4.55
CA LEU A 412 -22.84 -1.94 5.76
C LEU A 412 -21.94 -2.57 6.81
N ASN A 413 -21.09 -1.72 7.39
CA ASN A 413 -20.16 -2.13 8.43
C ASN A 413 -20.11 -1.09 9.53
N THR A 414 -20.49 -1.48 10.73
CA THR A 414 -20.45 -0.62 11.90
C THR A 414 -19.80 -1.35 13.04
N VAL A 415 -19.02 -0.60 13.81
CA VAL A 415 -18.23 -1.19 14.89
C VAL A 415 -18.12 -0.24 16.05
N TYR A 416 -18.36 -0.79 17.22
CA TYR A 416 -18.41 -0.05 18.46
C TYR A 416 -17.57 -0.74 19.53
N PHE A 417 -16.76 0.05 20.21
CA PHE A 417 -16.04 -0.38 21.40
C PHE A 417 -16.38 0.51 22.60
N ASN A 418 -16.76 -0.15 23.71
CA ASN A 418 -16.99 0.48 25.01
C ASN A 418 -15.98 -0.02 26.05
N GLY A 419 -14.84 0.63 26.12
CA GLY A 419 -13.78 0.25 27.05
C GLY A 419 -14.06 0.73 28.48
N LYS A 420 -13.82 -0.15 29.45
CA LYS A 420 -13.61 0.26 30.86
C LYS A 420 -12.14 0.13 31.19
N TRP A 421 -11.58 1.13 31.86
CA TRP A 421 -10.20 1.08 32.31
C TRP A 421 -10.03 -0.01 33.37
N LYS A 422 -8.89 -0.71 33.37
CA LYS A 422 -8.56 -1.64 34.45
C LYS A 422 -8.26 -0.90 35.77
N MET A 423 -7.87 0.37 35.69
CA MET A 423 -7.61 1.25 36.83
C MET A 423 -8.36 2.57 36.63
N MET A 424 -9.03 3.07 37.68
CA MET A 424 -9.84 4.27 37.57
C MET A 424 -8.99 5.56 37.57
N PHE A 425 -9.46 6.55 36.82
CA PHE A 425 -9.01 7.94 36.94
C PHE A 425 -9.77 8.65 38.07
N GLU A 426 -9.28 9.81 38.50
CA GLU A 426 -9.97 10.67 39.46
C GLU A 426 -11.35 11.08 38.90
N LYS A 427 -12.40 10.99 39.73
CA LYS A 427 -13.78 11.34 39.31
C LYS A 427 -13.99 12.84 39.06
N ARG A 428 -13.06 13.69 39.52
CA ARG A 428 -13.20 15.14 39.39
C ARG A 428 -12.93 15.54 37.95
N SER A 429 -13.90 16.16 37.30
CA SER A 429 -13.71 16.77 35.99
C SER A 429 -12.60 17.82 36.08
N LYS A 430 -11.56 17.63 35.26
CA LYS A 430 -10.48 18.59 35.06
C LYS A 430 -10.47 19.03 33.60
N GLN A 431 -9.94 20.21 33.37
CA GLN A 431 -9.75 20.79 32.04
C GLN A 431 -8.25 21.00 31.84
N ALA A 432 -7.76 20.81 30.62
CA ALA A 432 -6.37 21.12 30.26
C ALA A 432 -6.31 21.74 28.85
N MET A 433 -5.21 22.41 28.55
CA MET A 433 -4.93 22.89 27.20
C MET A 433 -4.38 21.74 26.35
N PHE A 434 -5.01 21.50 25.20
CA PHE A 434 -4.56 20.57 24.17
C PHE A 434 -4.06 21.38 22.97
N THR A 435 -2.83 21.10 22.51
CA THR A 435 -2.32 21.69 21.28
C THR A 435 -2.81 20.87 20.10
N THR A 436 -3.64 21.45 19.25
CA THR A 436 -4.13 20.82 18.01
C THR A 436 -3.03 20.71 16.95
N LEU A 437 -3.31 19.99 15.87
CA LEU A 437 -2.37 19.82 14.76
C LEU A 437 -2.11 21.11 13.98
N SER A 438 -3.04 22.07 13.98
CA SER A 438 -2.83 23.42 13.44
C SER A 438 -1.90 24.27 14.31
N GLY A 439 -1.65 23.86 15.55
CA GLY A 439 -0.89 24.60 16.55
C GLY A 439 -1.75 25.40 17.53
N ASP A 440 -3.08 25.42 17.34
CA ASP A 440 -4.00 26.12 18.23
C ASP A 440 -4.10 25.41 19.58
N MET A 441 -4.24 26.17 20.67
CA MET A 441 -4.49 25.62 22.00
C MET A 441 -5.98 25.70 22.33
N ILE A 442 -6.60 24.55 22.55
CA ILE A 442 -8.01 24.43 22.94
C ILE A 442 -8.13 23.84 24.34
N GLN A 443 -9.16 24.24 25.07
CA GLN A 443 -9.43 23.72 26.40
C GLN A 443 -10.34 22.48 26.30
N VAL A 444 -9.88 21.33 26.82
CA VAL A 444 -10.57 20.05 26.69
C VAL A 444 -10.75 19.34 28.03
N PRO A 445 -11.83 18.57 28.22
CA PRO A 445 -12.01 17.74 29.40
C PRO A 445 -10.96 16.62 29.43
N VAL A 446 -10.34 16.41 30.59
CA VAL A 446 -9.30 15.40 30.78
C VAL A 446 -9.63 14.38 31.86
N LEU A 447 -9.14 13.17 31.66
CA LEU A 447 -8.93 12.14 32.66
C LEU A 447 -7.58 12.39 33.34
N TYR A 448 -7.55 12.36 34.68
CA TYR A 448 -6.36 12.66 35.45
C TYR A 448 -6.15 11.63 36.57
N SER A 449 -4.89 11.25 36.82
CA SER A 449 -4.48 10.52 38.01
C SER A 449 -3.06 10.91 38.38
N ASN A 450 -2.82 11.25 39.65
CA ASN A 450 -1.47 11.55 40.13
C ASN A 450 -0.63 10.29 40.46
N LYS A 451 -1.24 9.11 40.44
CA LYS A 451 -0.62 7.83 40.83
C LYS A 451 -1.12 6.66 39.99
N TYR A 452 -1.11 6.81 38.66
CA TYR A 452 -1.48 5.71 37.77
C TYR A 452 -0.29 4.75 37.61
N SER A 453 -0.48 3.44 37.80
CA SER A 453 0.54 2.45 37.45
C SER A 453 0.56 2.27 35.92
N LEU A 454 1.51 2.95 35.26
CA LEU A 454 1.58 3.03 33.81
C LEU A 454 2.84 2.36 33.29
N ILE A 455 2.69 1.51 32.27
CA ILE A 455 3.83 1.07 31.47
C ILE A 455 4.01 2.09 30.34
N GLN A 456 5.12 2.83 30.38
CA GLN A 456 5.48 3.79 29.33
C GLN A 456 6.96 3.71 28.99
N LYS A 457 7.29 3.81 27.70
CA LYS A 457 8.67 3.81 27.20
C LYS A 457 8.76 4.62 25.91
N TYR A 458 9.93 5.18 25.62
CA TYR A 458 10.23 5.65 24.27
C TYR A 458 10.55 4.45 23.38
N ASN A 459 9.83 4.28 22.28
CA ASN A 459 10.10 3.24 21.30
C ASN A 459 10.87 3.84 20.10
N PRO A 460 12.09 3.37 19.80
CA PRO A 460 12.92 3.94 18.73
C PRO A 460 12.44 3.58 17.32
N ASP A 461 11.74 2.45 17.15
CA ASP A 461 11.29 1.97 15.84
C ASP A 461 10.15 2.86 15.29
N VAL A 462 9.20 3.23 16.16
CA VAL A 462 8.10 4.17 15.84
C VAL A 462 8.42 5.63 16.18
N ARG A 463 9.52 5.91 16.88
CA ARG A 463 9.97 7.26 17.32
C ARG A 463 8.93 8.03 18.13
N ALA A 464 8.26 7.35 19.05
CA ALA A 464 7.24 7.94 19.90
C ALA A 464 7.39 7.47 21.35
N GLN A 465 6.86 8.27 22.27
CA GLN A 465 6.59 7.82 23.63
C GLN A 465 5.33 6.96 23.60
N VAL A 466 5.45 5.71 24.00
CA VAL A 466 4.36 4.73 23.98
C VAL A 466 3.91 4.50 25.41
N ALA A 467 2.61 4.61 25.66
CA ALA A 467 1.98 4.27 26.93
C ALA A 467 0.90 3.21 26.72
N VAL A 468 0.82 2.25 27.65
CA VAL A 468 -0.14 1.16 27.58
C VAL A 468 -1.14 1.27 28.71
N PHE A 469 -2.41 1.30 28.35
CA PHE A 469 -3.53 1.33 29.27
C PHE A 469 -4.33 0.02 29.16
N PRO A 470 -4.23 -0.87 30.16
CA PRO A 470 -5.04 -2.07 30.19
C PRO A 470 -6.52 -1.74 30.37
N LEU A 471 -7.37 -2.43 29.61
CA LEU A 471 -8.83 -2.31 29.70
C LEU A 471 -9.43 -3.62 30.23
N SER A 472 -10.71 -3.58 30.62
CA SER A 472 -11.50 -4.80 30.83
C SER A 472 -11.71 -5.53 29.50
N GLY A 473 -11.73 -6.87 29.52
CA GLY A 473 -12.03 -7.66 28.31
C GLY A 473 -10.83 -8.00 27.43
N LYS A 474 -9.64 -8.21 28.01
CA LYS A 474 -8.42 -8.63 27.28
C LYS A 474 -8.04 -7.71 26.10
N ALA A 475 -8.29 -6.41 26.27
CA ALA A 475 -7.89 -5.38 25.33
C ALA A 475 -6.98 -4.36 26.02
N ARG A 476 -6.10 -3.73 25.23
CA ARG A 476 -5.17 -2.70 25.69
C ARG A 476 -5.20 -1.52 24.74
N LEU A 477 -5.25 -0.32 25.29
CA LEU A 477 -5.09 0.90 24.53
C LEU A 477 -3.64 1.34 24.56
N PHE A 478 -3.02 1.40 23.39
CA PHE A 478 -1.70 2.01 23.19
C PHE A 478 -1.90 3.46 22.75
N ILE A 479 -1.25 4.39 23.43
CA ILE A 479 -1.14 5.79 23.02
C ILE A 479 0.30 6.02 22.58
N LEU A 480 0.48 6.35 21.30
CA LEU A 480 1.76 6.66 20.69
C LEU A 480 1.84 8.17 20.50
N LEU A 481 2.64 8.79 21.36
CA LEU A 481 2.74 10.24 21.46
C LEU A 481 4.03 10.71 20.77
N PRO A 482 3.93 11.46 19.65
CA PRO A 482 5.09 12.04 18.99
C PRO A 482 5.82 13.04 19.90
N ARG A 483 7.06 13.38 19.53
CA ARG A 483 7.91 14.27 20.33
C ARG A 483 7.31 15.68 20.43
N THR A 484 6.81 16.22 19.33
CA THR A 484 6.17 17.54 19.26
C THR A 484 4.73 17.43 18.73
N SER A 485 4.00 18.55 18.70
CA SER A 485 2.67 18.65 18.09
C SER A 485 2.71 18.89 16.57
N SER A 486 3.89 18.80 15.94
CA SER A 486 4.05 19.10 14.51
C SER A 486 3.45 18.00 13.64
N GLN A 487 2.90 18.40 12.49
CA GLN A 487 2.45 17.49 11.42
C GLN A 487 3.58 16.55 10.97
N GLU A 488 4.82 17.03 10.92
CA GLU A 488 5.98 16.24 10.50
C GLU A 488 6.25 15.08 11.46
N ASP A 489 6.29 15.33 12.78
CA ASP A 489 6.53 14.27 13.76
C ASP A 489 5.40 13.24 13.77
N LEU A 490 4.15 13.68 13.63
CA LEU A 490 3.00 12.78 13.56
C LEU A 490 3.03 11.92 12.29
N THR A 491 3.29 12.53 11.13
CA THR A 491 3.41 11.81 9.85
C THR A 491 4.59 10.82 9.89
N ASN A 492 5.70 11.21 10.52
CA ASN A 492 6.87 10.35 10.70
C ASN A 492 6.58 9.14 11.59
N LEU A 493 5.79 9.32 12.65
CA LEU A 493 5.28 8.24 13.49
C LEU A 493 4.37 7.31 12.68
N GLU A 494 3.37 7.86 11.99
CA GLU A 494 2.37 7.09 11.25
C GLU A 494 2.99 6.26 10.12
N ARG A 495 3.94 6.82 9.38
CA ARG A 495 4.67 6.09 8.31
C ARG A 495 5.54 4.94 8.84
N ARG A 496 5.77 4.86 10.16
CA ARG A 496 6.52 3.78 10.81
C ARG A 496 5.61 2.71 11.40
N LEU A 497 4.29 2.86 11.32
CA LEU A 497 3.34 1.84 11.76
C LEU A 497 3.25 0.76 10.68
N ASP A 498 4.03 -0.29 10.87
CA ASP A 498 3.92 -1.56 10.13
C ASP A 498 3.77 -2.72 11.13
N ASP A 499 3.29 -3.86 10.64
CA ASP A 499 2.96 -5.02 11.47
C ASP A 499 4.15 -5.46 12.35
N MET A 500 5.32 -5.63 11.73
CA MET A 500 6.52 -6.09 12.43
C MET A 500 6.94 -5.14 13.55
N LYS A 501 7.00 -3.83 13.28
CA LYS A 501 7.40 -2.83 14.27
C LYS A 501 6.38 -2.71 15.39
N VAL A 502 5.08 -2.76 15.07
CA VAL A 502 4.03 -2.65 16.09
C VAL A 502 3.98 -3.90 16.96
N ARG A 503 4.07 -5.11 16.41
CA ARG A 503 4.14 -6.34 17.22
C ARG A 503 5.38 -6.35 18.12
N LYS A 504 6.54 -5.93 17.59
CA LYS A 504 7.76 -5.77 18.40
C LYS A 504 7.57 -4.74 19.51
N MET A 505 6.94 -3.61 19.22
CA MET A 505 6.59 -2.60 20.22
C MET A 505 5.67 -3.19 21.30
N VAL A 506 4.63 -3.95 20.93
CA VAL A 506 3.73 -4.63 21.88
C VAL A 506 4.53 -5.57 22.79
N GLN A 507 5.39 -6.43 22.23
CA GLN A 507 6.24 -7.35 23.00
C GLN A 507 7.22 -6.63 23.93
N ASP A 508 7.78 -5.49 23.51
CA ASP A 508 8.70 -4.71 24.32
C ASP A 508 8.01 -3.97 25.48
N MET A 509 6.74 -3.61 25.30
CA MET A 509 5.89 -3.10 26.36
C MET A 509 5.50 -4.18 27.37
N ASP A 510 5.30 -5.43 26.93
CA ASP A 510 5.00 -6.57 27.83
C ASP A 510 6.15 -6.88 28.81
N LYS A 511 7.39 -6.56 28.43
CA LYS A 511 8.57 -6.67 29.31
C LYS A 511 8.69 -5.53 30.32
N GLY A 512 7.83 -4.51 30.24
CA GLY A 512 7.85 -3.36 31.14
C GLY A 512 7.13 -3.63 32.46
N TYR A 513 7.56 -2.94 33.50
CA TYR A 513 6.83 -2.87 34.77
C TYR A 513 6.14 -1.52 34.88
N GLY A 514 4.96 -1.48 35.52
CA GLY A 514 4.19 -0.25 35.65
C GLY A 514 4.75 0.65 36.74
N ASP A 515 5.18 1.85 36.38
CA ASP A 515 5.66 2.87 37.32
C ASP A 515 4.54 3.81 37.75
N ILE A 516 4.60 4.29 39.00
CA ILE A 516 3.68 5.31 39.48
C ILE A 516 3.94 6.61 38.70
N THR A 517 2.97 6.96 37.87
CA THR A 517 3.03 8.05 36.90
C THR A 517 1.86 9.02 37.11
N GLU A 518 2.13 10.32 37.03
CA GLU A 518 1.09 11.33 36.84
C GLU A 518 0.60 11.31 35.40
N VAL A 519 -0.67 10.97 35.19
CA VAL A 519 -1.28 10.80 33.87
C VAL A 519 -2.34 11.85 33.62
N THR A 520 -2.27 12.50 32.46
CA THR A 520 -3.33 13.37 31.92
C THR A 520 -3.66 12.95 30.50
N LEU A 521 -4.91 12.52 30.26
CA LEU A 521 -5.42 12.13 28.95
C LEU A 521 -6.65 12.96 28.59
N PRO A 522 -6.82 13.41 27.34
CA PRO A 522 -8.10 13.95 26.92
C PRO A 522 -9.17 12.85 26.96
N LYS A 523 -10.42 13.23 27.23
CA LYS A 523 -11.53 12.31 27.03
C LYS A 523 -11.70 12.07 25.53
N ILE A 524 -11.47 10.84 25.09
CA ILE A 524 -11.54 10.46 23.67
C ILE A 524 -12.97 10.05 23.34
N HIS A 525 -13.58 10.74 22.39
CA HIS A 525 -14.84 10.37 21.77
C HIS A 525 -14.73 10.55 20.25
N LEU A 526 -14.48 9.46 19.54
CA LEU A 526 -14.37 9.48 18.08
C LEU A 526 -15.52 8.68 17.47
N ASP A 527 -16.22 9.33 16.55
CA ASP A 527 -17.31 8.78 15.75
C ASP A 527 -17.06 9.18 14.29
N ILE A 528 -16.51 8.25 13.50
CA ILE A 528 -16.02 8.53 12.17
C ILE A 528 -16.73 7.63 11.17
N LYS A 529 -17.35 8.29 10.20
CA LYS A 529 -17.95 7.67 9.02
C LYS A 529 -16.96 7.70 7.86
N THR A 530 -16.77 6.55 7.23
CA THR A 530 -15.88 6.35 6.09
C THR A 530 -16.70 5.81 4.92
N ASP A 531 -16.57 6.46 3.77
CA ASP A 531 -17.08 5.95 2.51
C ASP A 531 -16.26 4.71 2.11
N LEU A 532 -16.92 3.54 2.13
CA LEU A 532 -16.23 2.29 1.84
C LEU A 532 -15.89 2.20 0.34
N MET A 533 -16.64 2.84 -0.54
CA MET A 533 -16.40 2.82 -1.99
C MET A 533 -15.09 3.53 -2.33
N ASP A 534 -14.93 4.75 -1.80
CA ASP A 534 -13.69 5.53 -1.96
C ASP A 534 -12.49 4.79 -1.35
N LEU A 535 -12.69 4.17 -0.18
CA LEU A 535 -11.67 3.35 0.47
C LEU A 535 -11.27 2.14 -0.39
N LEU A 536 -12.24 1.37 -0.90
CA LEU A 536 -11.97 0.19 -1.72
C LEU A 536 -11.29 0.56 -3.04
N GLY A 537 -11.69 1.67 -3.67
CA GLY A 537 -11.00 2.19 -4.85
C GLY A 537 -9.52 2.48 -4.58
N LYS A 538 -9.20 3.11 -3.45
CA LYS A 538 -7.82 3.40 -3.03
C LYS A 538 -7.01 2.15 -2.68
N LEU A 539 -7.68 1.11 -2.17
CA LEU A 539 -7.06 -0.18 -1.87
C LEU A 539 -6.79 -1.04 -3.12
N GLY A 540 -7.22 -0.59 -4.31
CA GLY A 540 -7.02 -1.30 -5.56
C GLY A 540 -8.18 -2.21 -5.96
N LEU A 541 -9.40 -1.94 -5.48
CA LEU A 541 -10.62 -2.68 -5.84
C LEU A 541 -11.63 -1.84 -6.65
N PRO A 542 -11.22 -1.02 -7.65
CA PRO A 542 -12.17 -0.25 -8.44
C PRO A 542 -13.13 -1.12 -9.25
N ASP A 543 -12.69 -2.34 -9.57
CA ASP A 543 -13.44 -3.30 -10.37
C ASP A 543 -14.71 -3.80 -9.66
N LEU A 544 -14.82 -3.69 -8.33
CA LEU A 544 -16.03 -4.08 -7.57
C LEU A 544 -17.27 -3.24 -7.91
N PHE A 545 -17.07 -2.00 -8.32
CA PHE A 545 -18.13 -1.05 -8.63
C PHE A 545 -18.10 -0.59 -10.09
N ALA A 546 -17.21 -1.16 -10.90
CA ALA A 546 -17.16 -0.90 -12.32
C ALA A 546 -18.24 -1.70 -13.06
N PRO A 547 -19.01 -1.07 -13.98
CA PRO A 547 -20.02 -1.78 -14.75
C PRO A 547 -19.40 -2.95 -15.53
N SER A 548 -19.99 -4.12 -15.40
CA SER A 548 -19.62 -5.32 -16.17
C SER A 548 -18.27 -5.96 -15.87
N ILE A 549 -17.65 -5.65 -14.74
CA ILE A 549 -16.35 -6.22 -14.37
C ILE A 549 -16.40 -7.28 -13.26
N PRO A 550 -17.09 -7.07 -12.13
CA PRO A 550 -16.91 -7.95 -10.98
C PRO A 550 -17.62 -9.30 -11.19
N ASN A 551 -16.93 -10.38 -10.85
CA ASN A 551 -17.49 -11.73 -10.85
C ASN A 551 -18.01 -12.08 -9.45
N LEU A 552 -19.30 -11.83 -9.26
CA LEU A 552 -20.05 -12.10 -8.05
C LEU A 552 -21.04 -13.28 -8.21
N CYS A 553 -20.72 -14.23 -9.11
CA CYS A 553 -21.58 -15.38 -9.42
C CYS A 553 -21.85 -16.33 -8.23
N GLY A 554 -21.07 -16.23 -7.15
CA GLY A 554 -21.39 -16.94 -5.92
C GLY A 554 -22.58 -16.34 -5.17
N LEU A 555 -22.94 -15.07 -5.42
CA LEU A 555 -24.13 -14.43 -4.84
C LEU A 555 -25.43 -14.89 -5.53
N SER A 556 -25.43 -14.99 -6.86
CA SER A 556 -26.57 -15.42 -7.67
C SER A 556 -26.09 -16.19 -8.90
N SER A 557 -26.73 -17.31 -9.20
CA SER A 557 -26.42 -18.16 -10.35
C SER A 557 -27.02 -17.64 -11.67
N GLU A 558 -27.86 -16.61 -11.62
CA GLU A 558 -28.51 -16.07 -12.82
C GLU A 558 -27.54 -15.18 -13.62
N ASP A 559 -27.40 -15.50 -14.91
CA ASP A 559 -26.70 -14.63 -15.85
C ASP A 559 -27.54 -13.34 -16.05
N ARG A 560 -27.06 -12.20 -15.53
CA ARG A 560 -27.76 -10.91 -15.62
C ARG A 560 -27.00 -9.90 -16.47
N THR A 561 -27.76 -9.07 -17.16
CA THR A 561 -27.27 -7.88 -17.86
C THR A 561 -28.05 -6.65 -17.38
N PRO A 562 -27.40 -5.68 -16.70
CA PRO A 562 -25.99 -5.67 -16.29
C PRO A 562 -25.68 -6.68 -15.16
N PRO A 563 -24.43 -7.13 -15.01
CA PRO A 563 -24.04 -8.01 -13.91
C PRO A 563 -24.04 -7.29 -12.56
N ILE A 564 -23.96 -8.08 -11.49
CA ILE A 564 -24.01 -7.59 -10.11
C ILE A 564 -22.77 -6.77 -9.82
N VAL A 565 -22.96 -5.52 -9.39
CA VAL A 565 -21.89 -4.64 -8.91
C VAL A 565 -22.15 -4.22 -7.46
N LEU A 566 -21.09 -3.84 -6.76
CA LEU A 566 -21.23 -3.11 -5.49
C LEU A 566 -21.72 -1.70 -5.80
N SER A 567 -22.90 -1.32 -5.28
CA SER A 567 -23.54 -0.03 -5.57
C SER A 567 -23.21 1.03 -4.52
N ASP A 568 -23.09 0.64 -3.26
CA ASP A 568 -22.78 1.54 -2.14
C ASP A 568 -22.12 0.75 -1.01
N GLY A 569 -21.39 1.46 -0.14
CA GLY A 569 -20.73 0.87 1.01
C GLY A 569 -20.43 1.90 2.08
N GLN A 570 -20.79 1.60 3.33
CA GLN A 570 -20.59 2.50 4.45
C GLN A 570 -19.89 1.80 5.60
N HIS A 571 -18.83 2.44 6.10
CA HIS A 571 -18.17 2.08 7.35
C HIS A 571 -18.37 3.16 8.40
N ARG A 572 -18.72 2.81 9.64
CA ARG A 572 -18.71 3.75 10.76
C ARG A 572 -18.06 3.12 11.98
N ALA A 573 -17.01 3.76 12.45
CA ALA A 573 -16.26 3.35 13.63
C ALA A 573 -16.53 4.30 14.79
N PHE A 574 -16.88 3.72 15.94
CA PHE A 574 -17.10 4.46 17.18
C PHE A 574 -16.24 3.90 18.29
N ILE A 575 -15.46 4.77 18.94
CA ILE A 575 -14.76 4.45 20.18
C ILE A 575 -15.17 5.43 21.28
N SER A 576 -15.58 4.88 22.42
CA SER A 576 -15.74 5.64 23.65
C SER A 576 -15.11 4.88 24.81
N LEU A 577 -14.29 5.60 25.56
CA LEU A 577 -13.70 5.10 26.79
C LEU A 577 -14.46 5.72 27.95
N SER A 578 -15.00 4.88 28.81
CA SER A 578 -15.81 5.36 29.93
C SER A 578 -14.97 6.05 31.00
N ASP A 579 -15.57 6.97 31.75
CA ASP A 579 -14.94 7.55 32.96
C ASP A 579 -14.81 6.54 34.12
N LYS A 580 -15.38 5.34 33.95
CA LYS A 580 -15.49 4.30 34.99
C LYS A 580 -14.48 3.18 34.68
N GLY A 581 -13.69 2.79 35.68
CA GLY A 581 -12.82 1.61 35.59
C GLY A 581 -13.25 0.49 36.52
N VAL A 582 -12.47 -0.58 36.60
CA VAL A 582 -12.60 -1.63 37.61
C VAL A 582 -11.77 -1.24 38.83
N GLU A 583 -12.33 -1.40 40.04
CA GLU A 583 -11.63 -1.13 41.29
C GLU A 583 -10.56 -2.20 41.51
N ALA A 584 -9.29 -1.84 41.32
CA ALA A 584 -8.15 -2.59 41.83
C ALA A 584 -7.56 -1.78 42.99
N GLY A 585 -7.89 -2.22 44.21
CA GLY A 585 -7.49 -1.56 45.44
C GLY A 585 -5.98 -1.58 45.66
N ALA A 586 -5.44 -0.41 46.00
CA ALA A 586 -4.52 -0.21 47.13
C ALA A 586 -4.15 1.28 47.17
N ALA A 587 -4.96 2.07 47.88
CA ALA A 587 -4.57 3.40 48.31
C ALA A 587 -3.52 3.26 49.42
N SER A 588 -2.26 2.99 49.05
CA SER A 588 -1.12 3.11 49.96
C SER A 588 -0.54 4.51 49.81
N ALA A 589 -1.00 5.41 50.67
CA ALA A 589 -0.50 6.78 50.76
C ALA A 589 0.89 6.80 51.41
N PHE A 590 1.94 6.61 50.61
CA PHE A 590 3.28 7.05 50.98
C PHE A 590 3.57 8.38 50.30
N SER A 591 3.62 9.42 51.12
CA SER A 591 4.11 10.74 50.74
C SER A 591 5.61 10.73 50.94
N PHE A 592 6.37 10.59 49.85
CA PHE A 592 7.78 10.93 49.83
C PHE A 592 8.05 11.75 48.58
N SER A 593 8.66 12.91 48.81
CA SER A 593 9.24 13.80 47.81
C SER A 593 10.14 13.03 46.84
N ARG A 594 9.57 12.58 45.72
CA ARG A 594 10.28 12.12 44.52
C ARG A 594 9.58 12.73 43.32
N SER A 595 10.36 13.19 42.33
CA SER A 595 9.83 13.56 41.02
C SER A 595 9.15 12.33 40.42
N TYR A 596 7.82 12.30 40.41
CA TYR A 596 7.05 11.24 39.75
C TYR A 596 7.23 11.37 38.24
N SER A 597 7.26 10.23 37.53
CA SER A 597 7.18 10.25 36.07
C SER A 597 5.85 10.86 35.64
N SER A 598 5.80 11.52 34.49
CA SER A 598 4.56 12.08 33.94
C SER A 598 4.30 11.60 32.52
N PHE A 599 3.02 11.43 32.19
CA PHE A 599 2.56 11.13 30.84
C PHE A 599 1.34 12.01 30.53
N SER A 600 1.47 12.91 29.55
CA SER A 600 0.40 13.83 29.17
C SER A 600 0.18 13.80 27.66
N ALA A 601 -0.96 13.27 27.24
CA ALA A 601 -1.36 13.18 25.82
C ALA A 601 -2.12 14.43 25.36
N LEU A 602 -1.53 15.61 25.58
CA LEU A 602 -2.14 16.93 25.32
C LEU A 602 -1.70 17.58 24.00
N ARG A 603 -1.43 16.73 23.01
CA ARG A 603 -1.04 17.08 21.64
C ARG A 603 -1.44 15.93 20.71
N PRO A 604 -1.38 16.06 19.37
CA PRO A 604 -1.85 15.00 18.48
C PRO A 604 -1.13 13.68 18.72
N PHE A 605 -1.88 12.58 18.73
CA PHE A 605 -1.34 11.25 19.00
C PHE A 605 -2.04 10.18 18.17
N VAL A 606 -1.36 9.04 18.01
CA VAL A 606 -1.94 7.83 17.43
C VAL A 606 -2.41 6.93 18.56
N LEU A 607 -3.60 6.35 18.41
CA LEU A 607 -4.12 5.32 19.29
C LEU A 607 -4.21 3.98 18.54
N ILE A 608 -3.89 2.91 19.25
CA ILE A 608 -4.11 1.53 18.78
C ILE A 608 -4.84 0.80 19.89
N LEU A 609 -6.07 0.38 19.62
CA LEU A 609 -6.78 -0.53 20.50
C LEU A 609 -6.43 -1.96 20.10
N TRP A 610 -5.65 -2.64 20.92
CA TRP A 610 -5.13 -3.98 20.65
C TRP A 610 -5.96 -5.05 21.37
N SER A 611 -6.24 -6.16 20.70
CA SER A 611 -6.80 -7.35 21.32
C SER A 611 -5.69 -8.34 21.67
N ASP A 612 -5.59 -8.71 22.94
CA ASP A 612 -4.65 -9.74 23.40
C ASP A 612 -5.12 -11.15 23.04
N GLN A 613 -6.39 -11.32 22.67
CA GLN A 613 -6.95 -12.63 22.29
C GLN A 613 -6.53 -13.05 20.90
N ILE A 614 -6.54 -12.12 19.95
CA ILE A 614 -6.28 -12.37 18.53
C ILE A 614 -4.98 -11.73 18.05
N ASN A 615 -4.24 -11.09 18.96
CA ASN A 615 -2.98 -10.41 18.72
C ASN A 615 -3.01 -9.46 17.50
N CYS A 616 -4.08 -8.67 17.39
CA CYS A 616 -4.34 -7.76 16.27
C CYS A 616 -4.98 -6.45 16.75
N PRO A 617 -4.87 -5.35 15.98
CA PRO A 617 -5.50 -4.09 16.31
C PRO A 617 -7.01 -4.12 15.99
N LEU A 618 -7.85 -3.94 17.01
CA LEU A 618 -9.29 -3.77 16.87
C LEU A 618 -9.62 -2.42 16.22
N PHE A 619 -8.90 -1.38 16.63
CA PHE A 619 -9.01 -0.02 16.08
C PHE A 619 -7.62 0.60 15.96
N ILE A 620 -7.45 1.39 14.91
CA ILE A 620 -6.30 2.28 14.74
C ILE A 620 -6.86 3.67 14.45
N GLY A 621 -6.28 4.69 15.08
CA GLY A 621 -6.75 6.05 14.87
C GLY A 621 -5.74 7.11 15.24
N ARG A 622 -6.04 8.33 14.85
CA ARG A 622 -5.31 9.54 15.21
C ARG A 622 -6.28 10.53 15.83
N VAL A 623 -5.88 11.08 16.96
CA VAL A 623 -6.54 12.22 17.59
C VAL A 623 -5.74 13.47 17.24
N ALA A 624 -6.23 14.25 16.28
CA ALA A 624 -5.74 15.59 15.97
C ALA A 624 -6.44 16.65 16.84
N GLU A 625 -7.70 16.40 17.20
CA GLU A 625 -8.54 17.21 18.07
C GLU A 625 -9.49 16.28 18.86
N PRO A 626 -9.41 16.18 20.19
CA PRO A 626 -10.09 15.14 20.99
C PRO A 626 -11.59 15.33 21.24
#